data_AF-A0A0J6WY93-F1
#
_entry.id   AF-A0A0J6WY93-F1
#
_cell.length_a   1.000
_cell.length_b   1.000
_cell.length_c   1.000
_cell.angle_alpha   90.00
_cell.angle_beta   90.00
_cell.angle_gamma   90.00
#
_symmetry.space_group_name_H-M   'P 1'
#
loop_
_entity.id
_entity.type
_entity.pdbx_description
1 polymer ?
#
loop_
_entity_poly.entity_id
_entity_poly.type
_entity_poly.pdbx_seq_one_letter_code
_entity_poly.pdbx_strand_id
1 'polypeptide(L)'
;MSRKNRRIRGKPKKLPSIKVNTNQGRHDDRSRCAFCGRLLGAYEWHWIWDEFGQRVRKCNDERDCYQQRRSAAEAAYRKAIRLR
;
A
#
# COMPACT_ATOMS: atom_id res chain seq x y z
N MET A 1 39.95 -17.86 39.30
CA MET A 1 39.11 -16.65 39.45
C MET A 1 38.46 -16.29 38.12
N SER A 2 37.19 -16.65 37.89
CA SER A 2 36.45 -16.34 36.65
C SER A 2 35.62 -15.07 36.84
N ARG A 3 35.84 -14.05 36.00
CA ARG A 3 34.95 -12.88 35.92
C ARG A 3 33.84 -13.16 34.90
N LYS A 4 32.65 -13.52 35.39
CA LYS A 4 31.45 -13.72 34.55
C LYS A 4 30.89 -12.36 34.12
N ASN A 5 30.97 -12.04 32.83
CA ASN A 5 30.31 -10.88 32.25
C ASN A 5 28.79 -11.09 32.19
N ARG A 6 28.07 -10.51 33.16
CA ARG A 6 26.61 -10.49 33.25
C ARG A 6 26.04 -9.50 32.22
N ARG A 7 25.90 -9.91 30.95
CA ARG A 7 25.10 -9.14 29.97
C ARG A 7 23.63 -9.20 30.39
N ILE A 8 23.15 -8.13 31.02
CA ILE A 8 21.73 -7.90 31.30
C ILE A 8 21.00 -7.86 29.97
N ARG A 9 20.37 -8.97 29.58
CA ARG A 9 19.49 -9.05 28.41
C ARG A 9 18.21 -8.29 28.74
N GLY A 10 18.20 -6.98 28.50
CA GLY A 10 16.97 -6.19 28.52
C GLY A 10 15.94 -6.81 27.58
N LYS A 11 14.76 -7.12 28.09
CA LYS A 11 13.67 -7.73 27.30
C LYS A 11 13.33 -6.78 26.14
N PRO A 12 13.17 -7.28 24.89
CA PRO A 12 12.78 -6.42 23.77
C PRO A 12 11.40 -5.82 24.07
N LYS A 13 11.29 -4.50 23.94
CA LYS A 13 10.00 -3.79 24.06
C LYS A 13 9.07 -4.34 22.96
N LYS A 14 7.95 -4.96 23.35
CA LYS A 14 6.91 -5.39 22.41
C LYS A 14 6.39 -4.16 21.67
N LEU A 15 6.58 -4.09 20.36
CA LEU A 15 5.96 -3.08 19.52
C LEU A 15 4.43 -3.20 19.66
N PRO A 16 3.68 -2.09 19.77
CA PRO A 16 2.24 -2.15 19.81
C PRO A 16 1.73 -2.71 18.49
N SER A 17 1.04 -3.85 18.55
CA SER A 17 0.31 -4.42 17.42
C SER A 17 -0.81 -3.45 17.04
N ILE A 18 -0.69 -2.83 15.86
CA ILE A 18 -1.73 -1.98 15.28
C ILE A 18 -2.95 -2.89 15.05
N LYS A 19 -3.98 -2.74 15.89
CA LYS A 19 -5.27 -3.39 15.70
C LYS A 19 -5.99 -2.68 14.55
N VAL A 20 -5.83 -3.18 13.32
CA VAL A 20 -6.62 -2.71 12.17
C VAL A 20 -8.07 -3.05 12.48
N ASN A 21 -8.92 -2.03 12.54
CA ASN A 21 -10.32 -2.16 12.90
C ASN A 21 -11.06 -2.82 11.71
N THR A 22 -11.21 -4.14 11.72
CA THR A 22 -11.92 -4.92 10.68
C THR A 22 -13.45 -4.80 10.80
N ASN A 23 -13.97 -3.68 11.29
CA ASN A 23 -15.40 -3.34 11.30
C ASN A 23 -15.87 -2.86 9.90
N GLN A 24 -15.34 -3.45 8.84
CA GLN A 24 -15.85 -3.28 7.48
C GLN A 24 -16.72 -4.50 7.19
N GLY A 25 -17.99 -4.42 7.63
CA GLY A 25 -18.99 -5.42 7.30
C GLY A 25 -19.02 -5.63 5.80
N ARG A 26 -18.79 -6.89 5.35
CA ARG A 26 -18.90 -7.41 3.98
C ARG A 26 -18.94 -6.31 2.91
N HIS A 27 -17.83 -5.57 2.79
CA HIS A 27 -17.67 -4.62 1.70
C HIS A 27 -17.68 -5.47 0.43
N ASP A 28 -18.56 -5.17 -0.53
CA ASP A 28 -18.37 -5.54 -1.93
C ASP A 28 -16.85 -5.50 -2.19
N ASP A 29 -16.23 -6.60 -2.64
CA ASP A 29 -14.77 -6.77 -2.85
C ASP A 29 -14.18 -5.80 -3.91
N ARG A 30 -14.91 -4.73 -4.21
CA ARG A 30 -14.58 -3.63 -5.10
C ARG A 30 -13.57 -2.71 -4.42
N SER A 31 -12.30 -2.97 -4.69
CA SER A 31 -11.22 -2.03 -4.37
C SER A 31 -11.29 -0.78 -5.24
N ARG A 32 -10.71 0.35 -4.77
CA ARG A 32 -10.52 1.54 -5.61
C ARG A 32 -9.15 1.57 -6.25
N CYS A 33 -9.05 2.21 -7.42
CA CYS A 33 -7.78 2.52 -8.05
C CYS A 33 -7.01 3.55 -7.22
N ALA A 34 -5.73 3.29 -6.95
CA ALA A 34 -4.90 4.19 -6.17
C ALA A 34 -4.65 5.56 -6.85
N PHE A 35 -4.80 5.65 -8.18
CA PHE A 35 -4.50 6.88 -8.93
C PHE A 35 -5.75 7.68 -9.29
N CYS A 36 -6.74 7.05 -9.95
CA CYS A 36 -7.96 7.76 -10.35
C CYS A 36 -9.11 7.66 -9.34
N GLY A 37 -9.00 6.80 -8.31
CA GLY A 37 -10.04 6.63 -7.30
C GLY A 37 -11.28 5.86 -7.75
N ARG A 38 -11.38 5.45 -9.01
CA ARG A 38 -12.50 4.65 -9.55
C ARG A 38 -12.66 3.34 -8.80
N LEU A 39 -13.90 2.93 -8.53
CA LEU A 39 -14.23 1.60 -8.02
C LEU A 39 -13.91 0.56 -9.11
N LEU A 40 -13.13 -0.46 -8.74
CA LEU A 40 -12.69 -1.54 -9.61
C LEU A 40 -13.54 -2.78 -9.34
N GLY A 41 -14.07 -3.40 -10.39
CA GLY A 41 -14.61 -4.76 -10.32
C GLY A 41 -13.52 -5.83 -10.13
N ALA A 42 -13.91 -7.10 -9.99
CA ALA A 42 -12.98 -8.19 -9.71
C ALA A 42 -11.84 -8.37 -10.74
N TYR A 43 -12.06 -7.98 -12.01
CA TYR A 43 -11.13 -8.19 -13.13
C TYR A 43 -10.66 -6.90 -13.81
N GLU A 44 -10.98 -5.73 -13.25
CA GLU A 44 -10.70 -4.43 -13.89
C GLU A 44 -9.40 -3.79 -13.40
N TRP A 45 -8.52 -4.56 -12.75
CA TRP A 45 -7.32 -4.02 -12.12
C TRP A 45 -6.11 -4.95 -12.19
N HIS A 46 -4.93 -4.36 -12.07
CA HIS A 46 -3.66 -5.02 -11.91
C HIS A 46 -2.86 -4.39 -10.76
N TRP A 47 -1.87 -5.13 -10.26
CA TRP A 47 -0.93 -4.63 -9.28
C TRP A 47 0.13 -3.76 -9.94
N ILE A 48 0.45 -2.63 -9.33
CA ILE A 48 1.57 -1.76 -9.68
C ILE A 48 2.31 -1.33 -8.40
N TRP A 49 3.58 -0.99 -8.54
CA TRP A 49 4.34 -0.37 -7.46
C TRP A 49 4.10 1.14 -7.48
N ASP A 50 3.83 1.73 -6.31
CA ASP A 50 3.69 3.17 -6.15
C ASP A 50 5.05 3.85 -5.87
N GLU A 51 5.07 5.18 -5.81
CA GLU A 51 6.26 6.00 -5.55
C GLU A 51 6.97 5.69 -4.22
N PHE A 52 6.25 5.08 -3.27
CA PHE A 52 6.78 4.62 -1.98
C PHE A 52 7.24 3.15 -1.96
N GLY A 53 7.22 2.46 -3.10
CA GLY A 53 7.54 1.04 -3.17
C GLY A 53 6.47 0.13 -2.57
N GLN A 54 5.22 0.60 -2.48
CA GLN A 54 4.09 -0.22 -2.03
C GLN A 54 3.34 -0.81 -3.23
N ARG A 55 2.83 -2.05 -3.10
CA ARG A 55 1.95 -2.64 -4.13
C ARG A 55 0.53 -2.09 -3.98
N VAL A 56 0.06 -1.43 -5.01
CA VAL A 56 -1.28 -0.83 -5.08
C VAL A 56 -2.05 -1.34 -6.29
N ARG A 57 -3.39 -1.29 -6.22
CA ARG A 57 -4.26 -1.69 -7.33
C ARG A 57 -4.47 -0.50 -8.28
N LYS A 58 -4.34 -0.77 -9.58
CA LYS A 58 -4.53 0.20 -10.66
C LYS A 58 -5.49 -0.35 -11.71
N CYS A 59 -6.28 0.53 -12.32
CA CYS A 59 -7.14 0.21 -13.47
C CYS A 59 -6.36 -0.45 -14.61
N ASN A 60 -6.97 -1.47 -15.24
CA ASN A 60 -6.50 -2.03 -16.51
C ASN A 60 -6.63 -1.02 -17.65
N ASP A 61 -7.77 -0.32 -17.73
CA ASP A 61 -8.00 0.70 -18.74
C ASP A 61 -7.25 1.99 -18.42
N GLU A 62 -6.10 2.18 -19.07
CA GLU A 62 -5.25 3.34 -18.83
C GLU A 62 -5.87 4.65 -19.33
N ARG A 63 -6.64 4.60 -20.44
CA ARG A 63 -7.30 5.76 -21.02
C ARG A 63 -8.28 6.40 -20.05
N ASP A 64 -9.20 5.60 -19.51
CA ASP A 64 -10.18 6.05 -18.51
C ASP A 64 -9.49 6.53 -17.23
N CYS A 65 -8.47 5.79 -16.81
CA CYS A 65 -7.70 6.13 -15.62
C CYS A 65 -6.95 7.45 -15.77
N TYR A 66 -6.48 7.79 -16.97
CA TYR A 66 -5.83 9.06 -17.27
C TYR A 66 -6.84 10.22 -17.27
N GLN A 67 -8.01 10.04 -17.89
CA GLN A 67 -9.05 11.08 -17.91
C GLN A 67 -9.56 11.46 -16.52
N GLN A 68 -9.64 10.49 -15.61
CA GLN A 68 -10.11 10.71 -14.23
C GLN A 68 -8.99 11.10 -13.26
N ARG A 69 -7.72 11.02 -13.69
CA ARG A 69 -6.58 11.34 -12.82
C ARG A 69 -6.49 12.85 -12.62
N ARG A 70 -6.38 13.25 -11.35
CA ARG A 70 -5.98 14.62 -11.01
C ARG A 70 -4.48 14.80 -11.27
N SER A 71 -4.06 16.04 -11.50
CA SER A 71 -2.65 16.40 -11.78
C SER A 71 -1.67 15.88 -10.71
N ALA A 72 -2.04 15.94 -9.43
CA ALA A 72 -1.22 15.39 -8.34
C ALA A 72 -1.04 13.86 -8.44
N ALA A 73 -2.09 13.12 -8.79
CA ALA A 73 -2.05 11.67 -8.96
C ALA A 73 -1.31 11.27 -10.24
N GLU A 74 -1.31 12.12 -11.26
CA GLU A 74 -0.48 11.92 -12.45
C GLU A 74 1.02 12.04 -12.14
N ALA A 75 1.41 13.02 -11.32
CA ALA A 75 2.79 13.16 -10.88
C ALA A 75 3.26 11.93 -10.08
N ALA A 76 2.43 11.42 -9.16
CA ALA A 76 2.69 10.19 -8.43
C ALA A 76 2.81 8.99 -9.37
N TYR A 77 1.91 8.85 -10.35
CA TYR A 77 1.97 7.78 -11.35
C TYR A 77 3.24 7.80 -12.19
N ARG A 78 3.67 8.99 -12.64
CA ARG A 78 4.90 9.14 -13.43
C ARG A 78 6.14 8.73 -12.62
N LYS A 79 6.17 9.06 -11.33
CA LYS A 79 7.24 8.61 -10.42
C LYS A 79 7.21 7.10 -10.22
N ALA A 80 6.01 6.53 -10.02
CA ALA A 80 5.79 5.11 -9.88
C ALA A 80 6.30 4.31 -11.10
N ILE A 81 6.05 4.79 -12.33
CA ILE A 81 6.62 4.16 -13.54
C ILE A 81 8.13 4.37 -13.63
N ARG A 82 8.64 5.56 -13.30
CA ARG A 82 10.06 5.90 -13.44
C ARG A 82 10.96 5.12 -12.46
N LEU A 83 10.43 4.68 -11.32
CA LEU A 83 11.13 3.85 -10.34
C LEU A 83 11.22 2.37 -10.75
N ARG A 84 10.68 1.98 -11.91
CA ARG A 84 10.71 0.63 -12.47
C ARG A 84 11.92 0.43 -13.36
#